data_AF-A0A2E9BAP8-F1
#
_entry.id   AF-A0A2E9BAP8-F1
#
_cell.length_a   1.000
_cell.length_b   1.000
_cell.length_c   1.000
_cell.angle_alpha   90.00
_cell.angle_beta   90.00
_cell.angle_gamma   90.00
#
_symmetry.space_group_name_H-M   'P 1'
#
loop_
_entity.id
_entity.type
_entity.pdbx_description
1 polymer ?
#
loop_
_entity_poly.entity_id
_entity_poly.type
_entity_poly.pdbx_seq_one_letter_code
_entity_poly.pdbx_strand_id
1 'polypeptide(L)'
;MPEIKNALGLVSESSEDWDATLVIELNPIAAPKAVESFKNHADHGRYDGIAFHRIIDGFMVQGGDIECATQPLGSAECSAGTGGYSAIWYGQGLETDITTWSMPDEFDCTESPEGSGQWMGTCHVPGALSMANSGPNTGGSQFYLVDKDSTPSHLNGKHTVFGMATDDSTYLGSSVGGIELIDMLSESPTDDGDKPLTPPYIHSIDIDGDIARMHLIMP
;
A
#
# COMPACT_ATOMS: atom_id res chain seq x y z
N MET A 1 25.25 -18.10 -2.47
CA MET A 1 25.91 -18.38 -1.18
C MET A 1 24.87 -18.79 -0.14
N PRO A 2 24.42 -20.05 -0.15
CA PRO A 2 23.50 -20.59 0.86
C PRO A 2 24.22 -21.01 2.15
N GLU A 3 25.55 -21.13 2.11
CA GLU A 3 26.34 -21.81 3.16
C GLU A 3 26.63 -20.98 4.42
N ILE A 4 26.28 -19.68 4.46
CA ILE A 4 26.50 -18.85 5.65
C ILE A 4 25.28 -18.91 6.60
N LYS A 5 24.07 -19.17 6.11
CA LYS A 5 22.85 -19.17 6.95
C LYS A 5 22.80 -20.33 7.95
N ASN A 6 23.42 -21.47 7.64
CA ASN A 6 23.44 -22.64 8.54
C ASN A 6 24.51 -22.58 9.66
N ALA A 7 25.47 -21.66 9.61
CA ALA A 7 26.60 -21.65 10.54
C ALA A 7 26.36 -20.83 11.82
N LEU A 8 25.26 -20.07 11.90
CA LEU A 8 25.01 -19.12 13.00
C LEU A 8 23.93 -19.57 13.99
N GLY A 9 23.27 -20.71 13.78
CA GLY A 9 22.30 -21.22 14.75
C GLY A 9 21.21 -20.22 15.15
N LEU A 10 20.85 -19.31 14.25
CA LEU A 10 19.73 -18.39 14.42
C LEU A 10 18.45 -19.17 14.08
N VAL A 11 17.98 -19.81 15.15
CA VAL A 11 16.60 -20.01 15.60
C VAL A 11 15.51 -19.54 14.63
N SER A 12 14.51 -20.42 14.44
CA SER A 12 13.15 -20.23 13.93
C SER A 12 12.77 -18.87 13.35
N GLU A 13 12.20 -18.87 12.15
CA GLU A 13 11.20 -17.87 11.72
C GLU A 13 10.04 -17.91 12.74
N SER A 14 10.22 -17.21 13.85
CA SER A 14 9.20 -17.00 14.85
C SER A 14 8.21 -16.01 14.27
N SER A 15 6.93 -16.29 14.46
CA SER A 15 5.83 -15.34 14.26
C SER A 15 5.88 -14.15 15.25
N GLU A 16 7.08 -13.69 15.61
CA GLU A 16 7.35 -12.68 16.65
C GLU A 16 7.90 -11.36 16.08
N ASP A 17 8.25 -11.30 14.78
CA ASP A 17 8.81 -10.08 14.18
C ASP A 17 7.75 -9.08 13.71
N TRP A 18 6.51 -9.55 13.46
CA TRP A 18 5.37 -8.71 13.06
C TRP A 18 4.03 -9.25 13.56
N ASP A 19 3.05 -8.36 13.74
CA ASP A 19 1.73 -8.70 14.29
C ASP A 19 0.78 -9.24 13.23
N ALA A 20 0.86 -8.71 12.00
CA ALA A 20 -0.05 -9.08 10.91
C ALA A 20 0.67 -9.28 9.58
N THR A 21 0.06 -10.07 8.70
CA THR A 21 0.45 -10.18 7.28
C THR A 21 -0.79 -9.93 6.44
N LEU A 22 -0.79 -8.81 5.72
CA LEU A 22 -1.80 -8.50 4.71
C LEU A 22 -1.34 -9.06 3.37
N VAL A 23 -2.10 -10.01 2.83
CA VAL A 23 -1.79 -10.65 1.55
C VAL A 23 -2.62 -9.99 0.45
N ILE A 24 -1.93 -9.43 -0.55
CA ILE A 24 -2.52 -8.68 -1.65
C ILE A 24 -2.16 -9.34 -2.97
N GLU A 25 -3.14 -9.61 -3.81
CA GLU A 25 -2.96 -9.98 -5.21
C GLU A 25 -2.85 -8.70 -6.06
N LEU A 26 -1.71 -8.52 -6.72
CA LEU A 26 -1.42 -7.39 -7.59
C LEU A 26 -1.95 -7.66 -9.00
N ASN A 27 -2.38 -6.61 -9.70
CA ASN A 27 -2.94 -6.72 -11.05
C ASN A 27 -2.04 -6.05 -12.09
N PRO A 28 -0.98 -6.74 -12.57
CA PRO A 28 -0.07 -6.18 -13.58
C PRO A 28 -0.72 -6.04 -14.97
N ILE A 29 -1.88 -6.66 -15.20
CA ILE A 29 -2.62 -6.51 -16.47
C ILE A 29 -3.32 -5.15 -16.51
N ALA A 30 -4.00 -4.78 -15.41
CA ALA A 30 -4.72 -3.52 -15.32
C ALA A 30 -3.81 -2.31 -15.08
N ALA A 31 -2.79 -2.48 -14.23
CA ALA A 31 -1.92 -1.38 -13.78
C ALA A 31 -0.43 -1.77 -13.78
N PRO A 32 0.16 -2.08 -14.95
CA PRO A 32 1.52 -2.61 -15.05
C PRO A 32 2.58 -1.70 -14.42
N LYS A 33 2.48 -0.37 -14.56
CA LYS A 33 3.49 0.57 -14.03
C LYS A 33 3.35 0.73 -12.52
N ALA A 34 2.12 0.81 -12.01
CA ALA A 34 1.89 0.87 -10.57
C ALA A 34 2.41 -0.39 -9.88
N VAL A 35 2.11 -1.57 -10.42
CA VAL A 35 2.61 -2.85 -9.91
C VAL A 35 4.12 -2.93 -9.98
N GLU A 36 4.73 -2.57 -11.11
CA GLU A 36 6.19 -2.60 -11.28
C GLU A 36 6.90 -1.66 -10.30
N SER A 37 6.41 -0.44 -10.15
CA SER A 37 6.96 0.55 -9.22
C SER A 37 6.79 0.11 -7.75
N PHE A 38 5.63 -0.42 -7.38
CA PHE A 38 5.36 -0.92 -6.03
C PHE A 38 6.29 -2.09 -5.67
N LYS A 39 6.39 -3.09 -6.56
CA LYS A 39 7.30 -4.24 -6.38
C LYS A 39 8.75 -3.77 -6.25
N ASN A 40 9.19 -2.82 -7.07
CA ASN A 40 10.55 -2.29 -6.97
C ASN A 40 10.82 -1.64 -5.61
N HIS A 41 9.91 -0.80 -5.11
CA HIS A 41 10.07 -0.20 -3.78
C HIS A 41 10.10 -1.26 -2.67
N ALA A 42 9.23 -2.27 -2.74
CA ALA A 42 9.20 -3.41 -1.81
C ALA A 42 10.51 -4.21 -1.84
N ASP A 43 10.96 -4.66 -3.02
CA ASP A 43 12.18 -5.47 -3.20
C ASP A 43 13.46 -4.76 -2.71
N HIS A 44 13.45 -3.43 -2.63
CA HIS A 44 14.56 -2.62 -2.13
C HIS A 44 14.37 -2.13 -0.68
N GLY A 45 13.36 -2.64 0.03
CA GLY A 45 13.08 -2.31 1.43
C GLY A 45 12.71 -0.85 1.67
N ARG A 46 12.24 -0.12 0.65
CA ARG A 46 11.91 1.32 0.78
C ARG A 46 10.62 1.55 1.54
N TYR A 47 9.76 0.54 1.63
CA TYR A 47 8.55 0.59 2.46
C TYR A 47 8.81 0.15 3.90
N ASP A 48 9.98 -0.42 4.21
CA ASP A 48 10.29 -0.91 5.55
C ASP A 48 10.37 0.26 6.54
N GLY A 49 9.66 0.16 7.65
CA GLY A 49 9.53 1.21 8.65
C GLY A 49 8.65 2.40 8.23
N ILE A 50 7.93 2.30 7.11
CA ILE A 50 7.01 3.37 6.66
C ILE A 50 5.64 3.21 7.33
N ALA A 51 5.19 4.29 7.95
CA ALA A 51 3.93 4.36 8.65
C ALA A 51 2.73 4.57 7.71
N PHE A 52 1.58 4.07 8.15
CA PHE A 52 0.30 4.60 7.70
C PHE A 52 0.07 5.94 8.38
N HIS A 53 0.18 7.02 7.63
CA HIS A 53 0.20 8.38 8.17
C HIS A 53 -1.17 9.05 8.19
N ARG A 54 -2.16 8.45 7.52
CA ARG A 54 -3.53 8.95 7.46
C ARG A 54 -4.52 7.79 7.45
N ILE A 55 -5.45 7.78 8.40
CA ILE A 55 -6.43 6.72 8.59
C ILE A 55 -7.81 7.36 8.75
N ILE A 56 -8.77 6.89 7.96
CA ILE A 56 -10.17 7.31 8.06
C ILE A 56 -11.03 6.05 8.12
N ASP A 57 -11.54 5.76 9.32
CA ASP A 57 -12.49 4.69 9.59
C ASP A 57 -13.71 4.79 8.65
N GLY A 58 -14.13 3.66 8.07
CA GLY A 58 -15.18 3.59 7.06
C GLY A 58 -14.80 4.12 5.66
N PHE A 59 -13.52 4.48 5.44
CA PHE A 59 -13.06 4.99 4.14
C PHE A 59 -11.78 4.33 3.64
N MET A 60 -10.62 4.63 4.22
CA MET A 60 -9.35 4.12 3.74
C MET A 60 -8.20 4.29 4.74
N VAL A 61 -7.14 3.53 4.51
CA VAL A 61 -5.87 3.58 5.26
C VAL A 61 -4.75 3.90 4.29
N GLN A 62 -4.10 5.06 4.45
CA GLN A 62 -3.09 5.59 3.52
C GLN A 62 -1.67 5.50 4.08
N GLY A 63 -0.75 5.00 3.25
CA GLY A 63 0.65 4.78 3.56
C GLY A 63 1.56 4.95 2.34
N GLY A 64 2.79 4.46 2.44
CA GLY A 64 3.73 4.43 1.31
C GLY A 64 4.45 5.75 1.02
N ASP A 65 4.41 6.72 1.92
CA ASP A 65 5.29 7.90 1.84
C ASP A 65 6.68 7.52 2.35
N ILE A 66 7.52 7.08 1.41
CA ILE A 66 8.87 6.54 1.66
C ILE A 66 9.89 7.62 2.09
N GLU A 67 9.52 8.89 2.06
CA GLU A 67 10.41 9.99 2.44
C GLU A 67 10.02 10.62 3.78
N CYS A 68 8.72 10.85 4.01
CA CYS A 68 8.25 11.69 5.11
C CYS A 68 7.41 10.96 6.17
N ALA A 69 7.03 9.69 5.94
CA ALA A 69 6.27 8.88 6.91
C ALA A 69 7.11 7.78 7.59
N THR A 70 8.42 7.97 7.70
CA THR A 70 9.30 7.06 8.44
C THR A 70 8.97 7.04 9.92
N GLN A 71 9.10 5.86 10.55
CA GLN A 71 8.93 5.72 12.00
C GLN A 71 10.17 6.18 12.77
N PRO A 72 10.01 6.88 13.92
CA PRO A 72 8.76 7.37 14.49
C PRO A 72 8.08 8.43 13.61
N LEU A 73 6.76 8.32 13.38
CA LEU A 73 6.04 9.21 12.46
C LEU A 73 6.22 10.70 12.82
N GLY A 74 6.73 11.48 11.86
CA GLY A 74 7.06 12.90 12.04
C GLY A 74 8.52 13.16 12.45
N SER A 75 9.37 12.13 12.42
CA SER A 75 10.82 12.27 12.60
C SER A 75 11.56 12.76 11.36
N ALA A 76 10.95 12.67 10.18
CA ALA A 76 11.50 13.16 8.93
C ALA A 76 11.55 14.71 8.88
N GLU A 77 12.42 15.25 8.02
CA GLU A 77 12.54 16.69 7.79
C GLU A 77 11.34 17.30 7.03
N CYS A 78 10.46 16.44 6.50
CA CYS A 78 9.26 16.80 5.76
C CYS A 78 8.00 16.25 6.42
N SER A 79 6.85 16.82 6.05
CA SER A 79 5.55 16.41 6.59
C SER A 79 5.10 15.10 5.96
N ALA A 80 4.69 14.13 6.77
CA ALA A 80 4.09 12.89 6.27
C ALA A 80 2.90 13.17 5.33
N GLY A 81 2.83 12.43 4.23
CA GLY A 81 1.87 12.61 3.14
C GLY A 81 2.35 13.53 2.02
N THR A 82 3.53 14.15 2.13
CA THR A 82 4.06 15.08 1.12
C THR A 82 5.15 14.50 0.23
N GLY A 83 5.74 13.37 0.62
CA GLY A 83 6.85 12.76 -0.10
C GLY A 83 6.46 11.55 -0.94
N GLY A 84 7.48 10.90 -1.48
CA GLY A 84 7.37 9.69 -2.25
C GLY A 84 7.38 9.95 -3.75
N TYR A 85 8.05 9.04 -4.46
CA TYR A 85 8.31 9.13 -5.91
C TYR A 85 8.13 7.76 -6.56
N SER A 86 7.95 7.71 -7.88
CA SER A 86 7.90 6.43 -8.59
C SER A 86 9.28 5.77 -8.62
N ALA A 87 9.34 4.45 -8.49
CA ALA A 87 10.61 3.72 -8.45
C ALA A 87 11.34 3.71 -9.79
N ILE A 88 10.58 3.92 -10.87
CA ILE A 88 11.03 3.88 -12.27
C ILE A 88 10.64 5.19 -12.92
N TRP A 89 11.53 5.68 -13.81
CA TRP A 89 11.26 6.87 -14.60
C TRP A 89 10.38 6.53 -15.79
N TYR A 90 9.12 6.98 -15.74
CA TYR A 90 8.15 6.78 -16.82
C TYR A 90 8.06 7.98 -17.77
N GLY A 91 9.16 8.75 -17.89
CA GLY A 91 9.21 9.96 -18.72
C GLY A 91 8.64 11.22 -18.04
N GLN A 92 8.45 11.19 -16.72
CA GLN A 92 7.92 12.31 -15.92
C GLN A 92 8.90 12.66 -14.81
N GLY A 93 9.07 13.96 -14.55
CA GLY A 93 10.14 14.45 -13.68
C GLY A 93 11.48 14.59 -14.40
N LEU A 94 12.51 14.96 -13.64
CA LEU A 94 13.88 15.07 -14.13
C LEU A 94 14.54 13.68 -14.08
N GLU A 95 14.96 13.15 -15.22
CA GLU A 95 15.59 11.81 -15.33
C GLU A 95 16.81 11.66 -14.40
N THR A 96 17.50 12.75 -14.08
CA THR A 96 18.67 12.75 -13.19
C THR A 96 18.33 12.85 -11.70
N ASP A 97 17.06 13.06 -11.35
CA ASP A 97 16.61 13.30 -9.98
C ASP A 97 15.38 12.45 -9.64
N ILE A 98 15.65 11.32 -8.99
CA ILE A 98 14.66 10.29 -8.66
C ILE A 98 13.51 10.81 -7.80
N THR A 99 13.75 11.81 -6.94
CA THR A 99 12.71 12.33 -6.03
C THR A 99 11.62 13.12 -6.78
N THR A 100 11.87 13.44 -8.05
CA THR A 100 10.91 14.15 -8.90
C THR A 100 10.09 13.20 -9.78
N TRP A 101 10.35 11.89 -9.73
CA TRP A 101 9.72 10.94 -10.63
C TRP A 101 8.28 10.66 -10.23
N SER A 102 7.41 10.66 -11.23
CA SER A 102 6.01 10.26 -11.11
C SER A 102 5.65 9.23 -12.18
N MET A 103 4.49 8.59 -11.99
CA MET A 103 3.92 7.65 -12.94
C MET A 103 2.58 8.15 -13.50
N PRO A 104 2.27 7.83 -14.77
CA PRO A 104 0.96 8.09 -15.36
C PRO A 104 -0.11 7.20 -14.73
N ASP A 105 -1.37 7.66 -14.80
CA ASP A 105 -2.49 6.88 -14.29
C ASP A 105 -2.82 5.69 -15.21
N GLU A 106 -3.32 4.60 -14.62
CA GLU A 106 -3.74 3.38 -15.31
C GLU A 106 -5.15 2.99 -14.82
N PHE A 107 -6.15 3.13 -15.69
CA PHE A 107 -7.55 2.89 -15.32
C PHE A 107 -8.13 1.72 -16.10
N ASP A 108 -8.66 0.74 -15.37
CA ASP A 108 -9.39 -0.41 -15.90
C ASP A 108 -10.87 -0.42 -15.47
N CYS A 109 -11.21 0.30 -14.40
CA CYS A 109 -12.60 0.44 -13.95
C CYS A 109 -13.45 1.19 -14.98
N THR A 110 -14.51 0.55 -15.46
CA THR A 110 -15.45 1.11 -16.43
C THR A 110 -16.88 0.99 -15.93
N GLU A 111 -17.68 2.03 -16.17
CA GLU A 111 -19.11 1.96 -15.91
C GLU A 111 -19.77 1.11 -17.00
N SER A 112 -20.69 0.24 -16.59
CA SER A 112 -21.47 -0.58 -17.52
C SER A 112 -22.12 0.32 -18.58
N PRO A 113 -22.03 -0.05 -19.87
CA PRO A 113 -22.60 0.73 -20.97
C PRO A 113 -24.11 1.00 -20.84
N GLU A 114 -24.80 0.21 -20.02
CA GLU A 114 -26.24 0.30 -19.81
C GLU A 114 -26.65 1.40 -18.82
N GLY A 115 -25.69 2.13 -18.21
CA GLY A 115 -25.97 3.16 -17.21
C GLY A 115 -26.66 2.60 -15.97
N SER A 116 -26.44 1.32 -15.68
CA SER A 116 -27.04 0.59 -14.56
C SER A 116 -26.44 0.94 -13.20
N GLY A 117 -25.41 1.79 -13.17
CA GLY A 117 -24.60 2.05 -11.97
C GLY A 117 -23.68 0.89 -11.59
N GLN A 118 -23.60 -0.16 -12.42
CA GLN A 118 -22.69 -1.28 -12.23
C GLN A 118 -21.32 -0.94 -12.81
N TRP A 119 -20.27 -1.13 -12.02
CA TRP A 119 -18.88 -0.95 -12.43
C TRP A 119 -18.23 -2.31 -12.71
N MET A 120 -17.36 -2.37 -13.71
CA MET A 120 -16.64 -3.57 -14.13
C MET A 120 -15.14 -3.29 -14.21
N GLY A 121 -14.33 -4.32 -13.97
CA GLY A 121 -12.87 -4.22 -13.96
C GLY A 121 -12.31 -3.90 -12.57
N THR A 122 -11.13 -3.31 -12.55
CA THR A 122 -10.35 -3.03 -11.33
C THR A 122 -10.81 -1.71 -10.71
N CYS A 123 -11.84 -1.76 -9.87
CA CYS A 123 -12.54 -0.62 -9.28
C CYS A 123 -12.26 -0.43 -7.78
N HIS A 124 -12.62 0.74 -7.24
CA HIS A 124 -12.55 0.97 -5.80
C HIS A 124 -13.68 0.24 -5.07
N VAL A 125 -13.31 -0.85 -4.41
CA VAL A 125 -14.17 -1.72 -3.60
C VAL A 125 -13.44 -2.06 -2.29
N PRO A 126 -14.13 -2.56 -1.25
CA PRO A 126 -13.47 -3.01 -0.02
C PRO A 126 -12.29 -3.92 -0.29
N GLY A 127 -11.15 -3.65 0.35
CA GLY A 127 -9.91 -4.40 0.17
C GLY A 127 -9.04 -3.99 -1.03
N ALA A 128 -9.50 -3.06 -1.87
CA ALA A 128 -8.71 -2.60 -3.01
C ALA A 128 -7.46 -1.82 -2.57
N LEU A 129 -6.33 -2.11 -3.21
CA LEU A 129 -5.09 -1.34 -3.11
C LEU A 129 -5.02 -0.35 -4.29
N SER A 130 -4.91 0.94 -3.99
CA SER A 130 -4.95 2.01 -5.00
C SER A 130 -3.89 3.09 -4.76
N MET A 131 -3.41 3.71 -5.83
CA MET A 131 -2.38 4.75 -5.78
C MET A 131 -2.94 6.08 -5.29
N ALA A 132 -2.27 6.68 -4.31
CA ALA A 132 -2.49 8.09 -4.00
C ALA A 132 -1.78 8.97 -5.03
N ASN A 133 -2.36 10.14 -5.30
CA ASN A 133 -1.79 11.13 -6.24
C ASN A 133 -2.22 12.55 -5.85
N SER A 134 -1.60 13.55 -6.46
CA SER A 134 -1.92 14.98 -6.31
C SER A 134 -2.63 15.55 -7.55
N GLY A 135 -3.35 14.69 -8.27
CA GLY A 135 -3.95 14.99 -9.56
C GLY A 135 -3.50 14.05 -10.68
N PRO A 136 -4.00 14.25 -11.91
CA PRO A 136 -3.77 13.32 -13.01
C PRO A 136 -2.28 13.11 -13.30
N ASN A 137 -1.88 11.84 -13.42
CA ASN A 137 -0.52 11.40 -13.76
C ASN A 137 0.55 11.86 -12.76
N THR A 138 0.24 11.79 -11.46
CA THR A 138 1.17 12.16 -10.38
C THR A 138 1.34 11.06 -9.34
N GLY A 139 1.16 9.79 -9.74
CA GLY A 139 1.41 8.66 -8.83
C GLY A 139 2.89 8.59 -8.44
N GLY A 140 3.17 8.36 -7.16
CA GLY A 140 4.53 8.23 -6.61
C GLY A 140 4.74 6.86 -5.98
N SER A 141 5.00 6.83 -4.66
CA SER A 141 5.06 5.59 -3.87
C SER A 141 3.87 5.42 -2.93
N GLN A 142 3.10 6.49 -2.70
CA GLN A 142 1.98 6.48 -1.76
C GLN A 142 0.79 5.70 -2.32
N PHE A 143 0.14 4.94 -1.44
CA PHE A 143 -1.02 4.14 -1.75
C PHE A 143 -2.02 4.18 -0.60
N TYR A 144 -3.23 3.71 -0.84
CA TYR A 144 -4.22 3.47 0.19
C TYR A 144 -4.94 2.14 -0.01
N LEU A 145 -5.41 1.59 1.11
CA LEU A 145 -6.26 0.40 1.18
C LEU A 145 -7.68 0.86 1.45
N VAL A 146 -8.64 0.39 0.64
CA VAL A 146 -10.05 0.73 0.80
C VAL A 146 -10.65 -0.07 1.94
N ASP A 147 -11.27 0.64 2.88
CA ASP A 147 -11.88 0.07 4.06
C ASP A 147 -13.10 -0.82 3.73
N LYS A 148 -13.42 -1.74 4.65
CA LYS A 148 -14.54 -2.67 4.56
C LYS A 148 -15.88 -2.00 4.26
N ASP A 149 -16.15 -0.87 4.89
CA ASP A 149 -17.42 -0.15 4.78
C ASP A 149 -17.42 0.88 3.64
N SER A 150 -16.39 0.88 2.80
CA SER A 150 -16.22 1.87 1.74
C SER A 150 -16.32 1.33 0.31
N THR A 151 -17.05 2.08 -0.52
CA THR A 151 -17.13 1.87 -1.98
C THR A 151 -16.98 3.20 -2.72
N PRO A 152 -15.78 3.83 -2.68
CA PRO A 152 -15.62 5.22 -3.10
C PRO A 152 -15.55 5.36 -4.64
N SER A 153 -16.68 5.11 -5.31
CA SER A 153 -16.81 5.15 -6.77
C SER A 153 -16.44 6.50 -7.39
N HIS A 154 -16.48 7.58 -6.60
CA HIS A 154 -16.03 8.91 -7.01
C HIS A 154 -14.50 9.00 -7.24
N LEU A 155 -13.73 7.97 -6.85
CA LEU A 155 -12.29 7.81 -7.12
C LEU A 155 -12.02 6.97 -8.38
N ASN A 156 -13.02 6.29 -8.94
CA ASN A 156 -12.88 5.56 -10.20
C ASN A 156 -12.51 6.54 -11.33
N GLY A 157 -11.51 6.17 -12.14
CA GLY A 157 -10.98 7.03 -13.20
C GLY A 157 -10.16 8.23 -12.71
N LYS A 158 -9.79 8.25 -11.41
CA LYS A 158 -8.91 9.27 -10.82
C LYS A 158 -7.70 8.69 -10.11
N HIS A 159 -7.86 7.50 -9.54
CA HIS A 159 -6.80 6.76 -8.85
C HIS A 159 -6.65 5.38 -9.45
N THR A 160 -5.40 4.96 -9.63
CA THR A 160 -5.03 3.67 -10.23
C THR A 160 -5.22 2.58 -9.18
N VAL A 161 -6.19 1.70 -9.37
CA VAL A 161 -6.34 0.49 -8.54
C VAL A 161 -5.44 -0.60 -9.13
N PHE A 162 -4.57 -1.17 -8.29
CA PHE A 162 -3.51 -2.07 -8.77
C PHE A 162 -3.35 -3.35 -7.93
N GLY A 163 -4.21 -3.58 -6.95
CA GLY A 163 -4.26 -4.85 -6.22
C GLY A 163 -5.52 -5.02 -5.39
N MET A 164 -5.68 -6.20 -4.82
CA MET A 164 -6.82 -6.59 -3.99
C MET A 164 -6.35 -7.44 -2.82
N ALA A 165 -6.80 -7.10 -1.61
CA ALA A 165 -6.57 -7.92 -0.43
C ALA A 165 -7.25 -9.28 -0.58
N THR A 166 -6.59 -10.33 -0.07
CA THR A 166 -7.02 -11.72 -0.17
C THR A 166 -7.36 -12.29 1.20
N ASP A 167 -8.07 -13.42 1.23
CA ASP A 167 -8.45 -14.12 2.45
C ASP A 167 -7.30 -14.88 3.13
N ASP A 168 -6.11 -14.91 2.52
CA ASP A 168 -4.92 -15.59 3.03
C ASP A 168 -4.14 -14.75 4.06
N SER A 169 -4.74 -13.67 4.57
CA SER A 169 -4.12 -12.77 5.54
C SER A 169 -4.10 -13.38 6.95
N THR A 170 -3.23 -12.85 7.82
CA THR A 170 -3.08 -13.33 9.20
C THR A 170 -2.91 -12.18 10.19
N TYR A 171 -3.43 -12.36 11.40
CA TYR A 171 -3.20 -11.48 12.55
C TYR A 171 -2.90 -12.33 13.79
N LEU A 172 -1.78 -12.04 14.46
CA LEU A 172 -1.26 -12.77 15.63
C LEU A 172 -1.23 -14.29 15.40
N GLY A 173 -0.78 -14.70 14.21
CA GLY A 173 -0.69 -16.10 13.80
C GLY A 173 -2.03 -16.78 13.47
N SER A 174 -3.16 -16.07 13.56
CA SER A 174 -4.49 -16.58 13.20
C SER A 174 -4.90 -16.07 11.81
N SER A 175 -5.55 -16.92 11.01
CA SER A 175 -6.09 -16.51 9.70
C SER A 175 -7.21 -15.48 9.88
N VAL A 176 -7.18 -14.45 9.05
CA VAL A 176 -8.17 -13.37 8.97
C VAL A 176 -8.33 -12.97 7.51
N GLY A 177 -9.53 -12.55 7.10
CA GLY A 177 -9.72 -12.03 5.76
C GLY A 177 -8.97 -10.72 5.57
N GLY A 178 -8.48 -10.46 4.35
CA GLY A 178 -7.69 -9.26 4.06
C GLY A 178 -8.50 -7.97 4.25
N ILE A 179 -9.79 -8.01 3.93
CA ILE A 179 -10.71 -6.89 4.17
C ILE A 179 -10.87 -6.65 5.67
N GLU A 180 -11.05 -7.69 6.47
CA GLU A 180 -11.13 -7.59 7.93
C GLU A 180 -9.82 -7.11 8.57
N LEU A 181 -8.66 -7.43 7.98
CA LEU A 181 -7.39 -6.88 8.45
C LEU A 181 -7.27 -5.38 8.16
N ILE A 182 -7.79 -4.92 7.03
CA ILE A 182 -7.85 -3.49 6.69
C ILE A 182 -8.82 -2.75 7.61
N ASP A 183 -9.98 -3.35 7.92
CA ASP A 183 -10.95 -2.87 8.91
C ASP A 183 -10.26 -2.65 10.28
N MET A 184 -9.50 -3.63 10.76
CA MET A 184 -8.74 -3.49 12.02
C MET A 184 -7.67 -2.38 11.97
N LEU A 185 -7.05 -2.13 10.81
CA LEU A 185 -6.14 -1.00 10.64
C LEU A 185 -6.90 0.33 10.69
N SER A 186 -8.07 0.41 10.06
CA SER A 186 -8.85 1.65 9.92
C SER A 186 -9.46 2.13 11.25
N GLU A 187 -9.74 1.20 12.17
CA GLU A 187 -10.20 1.49 13.54
C GLU A 187 -9.13 2.08 14.48
N SER A 188 -7.88 2.24 14.00
CA SER A 188 -6.79 2.86 14.78
C SER A 188 -7.17 4.27 15.23
N PRO A 189 -7.02 4.64 16.52
CA PRO A 189 -7.36 5.98 16.99
C PRO A 189 -6.55 7.08 16.30
N THR A 190 -7.23 8.14 15.84
CA THR A 190 -6.63 9.29 15.13
C THR A 190 -6.85 10.62 15.85
N ASP A 191 -6.06 11.63 15.49
CA ASP A 191 -6.32 13.03 15.82
C ASP A 191 -7.30 13.68 14.82
N ASP A 192 -7.61 14.97 15.03
CA ASP A 192 -8.52 15.74 14.18
C ASP A 192 -8.05 15.88 12.72
N GLY A 193 -6.79 15.53 12.42
CA GLY A 193 -6.19 15.55 11.09
C GLY A 193 -6.11 14.18 10.44
N ASP A 194 -6.87 13.20 10.93
CA ASP A 194 -6.87 11.79 10.48
C ASP A 194 -5.51 11.09 10.71
N LYS A 195 -4.60 11.69 11.50
CA LYS A 195 -3.28 11.10 11.78
C LYS A 195 -3.41 10.13 12.96
N PRO A 196 -2.95 8.87 12.84
CA PRO A 196 -3.04 7.93 13.94
C PRO A 196 -2.17 8.33 15.14
N LEU A 197 -2.69 8.12 16.35
CA LEU A 197 -2.01 8.41 17.61
C LEU A 197 -0.84 7.45 17.86
N THR A 198 -1.05 6.18 17.52
CA THR A 198 -0.03 5.14 17.46
C THR A 198 -0.07 4.54 16.05
N PRO A 199 0.75 5.05 15.11
CA PRO A 199 0.65 4.67 13.71
C PRO A 199 1.09 3.22 13.47
N PRO A 200 0.24 2.36 12.88
CA PRO A 200 0.70 1.10 12.30
C PRO A 200 1.77 1.37 11.24
N TYR A 201 2.68 0.42 11.03
CA TYR A 201 3.71 0.56 10.01
C TYR A 201 4.09 -0.76 9.36
N ILE A 202 4.70 -0.64 8.18
CA ILE A 202 5.17 -1.76 7.39
C ILE A 202 6.50 -2.22 7.98
N HIS A 203 6.54 -3.46 8.46
CA HIS A 203 7.80 -4.12 8.83
C HIS A 203 8.63 -4.42 7.58
N SER A 204 8.00 -5.11 6.62
CA SER A 204 8.56 -5.44 5.31
C SER A 204 7.46 -5.81 4.32
N ILE A 205 7.80 -5.91 3.04
CA ILE A 205 6.92 -6.45 2.01
C ILE A 205 7.67 -7.50 1.19
N ASP A 206 7.20 -8.74 1.24
CA ASP A 206 7.75 -9.83 0.43
C ASP A 206 6.93 -10.00 -0.86
N ILE A 207 7.61 -10.03 -2.01
CA ILE A 207 7.00 -10.23 -3.33
C ILE A 207 7.26 -11.66 -3.83
N ASP A 208 6.19 -12.37 -4.18
CA ASP A 208 6.23 -13.66 -4.86
C ASP A 208 5.28 -13.67 -6.06
N GLY A 209 5.85 -13.51 -7.26
CA GLY A 209 5.06 -13.33 -8.48
C GLY A 209 4.20 -12.06 -8.38
N ASP A 210 2.88 -12.23 -8.41
CA ASP A 210 1.90 -11.16 -8.25
C ASP A 210 1.30 -11.10 -6.83
N ILE A 211 1.83 -11.86 -5.88
CA ILE A 211 1.41 -11.80 -4.49
C ILE A 211 2.38 -10.92 -3.71
N ALA A 212 1.85 -9.90 -3.04
CA ALA A 212 2.58 -9.11 -2.05
C ALA A 212 2.12 -9.51 -0.64
N ARG A 213 3.08 -9.84 0.22
CA ARG A 213 2.84 -10.08 1.65
C ARG A 213 3.40 -8.91 2.43
N MET A 214 2.50 -8.02 2.85
CA MET A 214 2.85 -6.85 3.65
C MET A 214 2.81 -7.24 5.12
N HIS A 215 3.99 -7.30 5.74
CA HIS A 215 4.17 -7.58 7.16
C HIS A 215 4.01 -6.28 7.95
N LEU A 216 3.15 -6.29 8.97
CA LEU A 216 2.69 -5.10 9.66
C LEU A 216 2.95 -5.18 11.15
N ILE A 217 3.38 -4.05 11.71
CA ILE A 217 3.38 -3.79 13.15
C ILE A 217 2.12 -3.00 13.47
N MET A 218 1.32 -3.57 14.37
CA MET A 218 0.06 -3.03 14.84
C MET A 218 0.28 -2.29 16.17
N PRO A 219 -0.56 -1.30 16.50
CA PRO A 219 -0.45 -0.53 17.75
C PRO A 219 -0.76 -1.31 19.03
#